data_AF-X1W1C1-F1
#
_entry.id   AF-X1W1C1-F1
#
_cell.length_a   1.000
_cell.length_b   1.000
_cell.length_c   1.000
_cell.angle_alpha   90.00
_cell.angle_beta   90.00
_cell.angle_gamma   90.00
#
_symmetry.space_group_name_H-M   'P 1'
#
loop_
_entity.id
_entity.type
_entity.pdbx_description
1 polymer ?
#
loop_
_entity_poly.entity_id
_entity_poly.type
_entity_poly.pdbx_seq_one_letter_code
_entity_poly.pdbx_strand_id
1 'polypeptide(L)'
;MSKQKTEIIKSIVLSVFDEDGPTPKIYWPSNMDESSRLLIAMKTISLLMGDSVYQNSTSTEEVNYFGILPFPDLKLNGLTYFFLIYDPEARGNAKAATITVLINEEDRVFFYENMKYLRVIID
;
A
#
# COMPACT_ATOMS: atom_id res chain seq x y z
N MET A 1 -4.29 30.55 12.41
CA MET A 1 -3.05 29.78 12.19
C MET A 1 -3.35 28.31 12.49
N SER A 2 -3.38 27.45 11.47
CA SER A 2 -3.59 26.01 11.66
C SER A 2 -2.34 25.43 12.34
N LYS A 3 -2.52 24.74 13.48
CA LYS A 3 -1.44 23.97 14.10
C LYS A 3 -0.97 22.94 13.08
N GLN A 4 0.33 22.94 12.74
CA GLN A 4 0.91 21.83 11.98
C GLN A 4 0.64 20.54 12.77
N LYS A 5 -0.14 19.62 12.20
CA LYS A 5 -0.27 18.25 12.71
C LYS A 5 1.10 17.59 12.50
N THR A 6 1.87 17.44 13.57
CA THR A 6 3.22 16.86 13.52
C THR A 6 3.23 15.34 13.34
N GLU A 7 2.07 14.68 13.39
CA GLU A 7 1.95 13.21 13.34
C GLU A 7 0.76 12.77 12.47
N ILE A 8 0.78 13.18 11.19
CA ILE A 8 -0.26 12.80 10.22
C ILE A 8 -0.17 11.31 9.89
N ILE A 9 1.04 10.80 9.61
CA ILE A 9 1.26 9.38 9.30
C ILE A 9 1.09 8.57 10.59
N LYS A 10 0.15 7.62 10.55
CA LYS A 10 -0.17 6.72 11.66
C LYS A 10 0.51 5.37 11.53
N SER A 11 0.64 4.88 10.31
CA SER A 11 1.34 3.62 10.06
C SER A 11 1.84 3.52 8.62
N ILE A 12 2.78 2.61 8.42
CA ILE A 12 3.28 2.21 7.11
C ILE A 12 3.29 0.68 7.08
N VAL A 13 2.82 0.08 6.00
CA VAL A 13 2.80 -1.38 5.82
C VAL A 13 3.34 -1.73 4.44
N LEU A 14 4.41 -2.54 4.41
CA LEU A 14 4.85 -3.26 3.22
C LEU A 14 4.17 -4.62 3.19
N SER A 15 3.43 -4.91 2.13
CA SER A 15 2.78 -6.20 1.91
C SER A 15 3.32 -6.85 0.66
N VAL A 16 3.44 -8.18 0.67
CA VAL A 16 3.92 -8.96 -0.46
C VAL A 16 3.02 -10.18 -0.62
N PHE A 17 2.68 -10.55 -1.85
CA PHE A 17 2.05 -11.82 -2.14
C PHE A 17 3.10 -12.94 -2.15
N ASP A 18 2.99 -13.87 -1.21
CA ASP A 18 3.85 -15.05 -1.09
C ASP A 18 3.04 -16.35 -1.09
N GLU A 19 3.66 -17.46 -0.68
CA GLU A 19 3.04 -18.79 -0.66
C GLU A 19 1.81 -18.86 0.25
N ASP A 20 1.78 -18.07 1.32
CA ASP A 20 0.67 -17.97 2.26
C ASP A 20 -0.39 -16.94 1.80
N GLY A 21 -0.13 -16.25 0.69
CA GLY A 21 -0.99 -15.21 0.10
C GLY A 21 -0.53 -13.79 0.44
N PRO A 22 -1.47 -12.83 0.57
CA PRO A 22 -1.13 -11.46 0.94
C PRO A 22 -0.58 -11.36 2.38
N THR A 23 0.72 -11.12 2.51
CA THR A 23 1.40 -11.12 3.82
C THR A 23 2.05 -9.76 4.13
N PRO A 24 1.78 -9.15 5.29
CA PRO A 24 2.48 -7.93 5.72
C PRO A 24 3.91 -8.28 6.16
N LYS A 25 4.92 -7.80 5.43
CA LYS A 25 6.34 -8.12 5.67
C LYS A 25 7.03 -7.13 6.61
N ILE A 26 6.74 -5.84 6.44
CA ILE A 26 7.29 -4.77 7.29
C ILE A 26 6.14 -3.86 7.68
N TYR A 27 6.12 -3.42 8.92
CA TYR A 27 5.12 -2.48 9.39
C TYR A 27 5.68 -1.59 10.49
N TRP A 28 5.16 -0.38 10.53
CA TRP A 28 5.42 0.59 11.58
C TRP A 28 4.10 1.26 11.97
N PRO A 29 3.83 1.50 13.26
CA PRO A 29 4.64 1.12 14.42
C PRO A 29 4.63 -0.40 14.69
N SER A 30 5.64 -0.90 15.41
CA SER A 30 5.81 -2.35 15.65
C SER A 30 4.73 -2.98 16.55
N ASN A 31 3.92 -2.16 17.22
CA ASN A 31 2.80 -2.58 18.06
C ASN A 31 1.46 -2.60 17.31
N MET A 32 1.45 -2.41 15.99
CA MET A 32 0.24 -2.52 15.18
C MET A 32 -0.36 -3.93 15.29
N ASP A 33 -1.68 -4.02 15.48
CA ASP A 33 -2.34 -5.30 15.67
C ASP A 33 -2.27 -6.17 14.41
N GLU A 34 -2.19 -7.48 14.61
CA GLU A 34 -2.04 -8.45 13.51
C GLU A 34 -3.20 -8.45 12.53
N SER A 35 -4.42 -8.36 13.05
CA SER A 35 -5.63 -8.36 12.24
C SER A 35 -5.68 -7.16 11.29
N SER A 36 -5.30 -5.96 11.74
CA SER A 36 -5.21 -4.78 10.88
C SER A 36 -4.12 -4.92 9.82
N ARG A 37 -2.94 -5.44 10.20
CA ARG A 37 -1.83 -5.66 9.25
C ARG A 37 -2.26 -6.61 8.13
N LEU A 38 -2.91 -7.71 8.50
CA LEU A 38 -3.41 -8.69 7.55
C LEU A 38 -4.54 -8.12 6.69
N LEU A 39 -5.49 -7.39 7.28
CA LEU A 39 -6.57 -6.72 6.54
C LEU A 39 -6.02 -5.76 5.47
N ILE A 40 -4.99 -4.98 5.82
CA ILE A 40 -4.34 -4.05 4.90
C ILE A 40 -3.62 -4.80 3.78
N ALA A 41 -2.84 -5.83 4.11
CA ALA A 41 -2.15 -6.66 3.12
C ALA A 41 -3.15 -7.31 2.16
N MET A 42 -4.17 -7.98 2.69
CA MET A 42 -5.21 -8.64 1.90
C MET A 42 -5.90 -7.67 0.96
N LYS A 43 -6.38 -6.52 1.45
CA LYS A 43 -7.15 -5.57 0.64
C LYS A 43 -6.31 -4.95 -0.47
N THR A 44 -5.07 -4.56 -0.17
CA THR A 44 -4.19 -3.87 -1.12
C THR A 44 -3.72 -4.84 -2.21
N ILE A 45 -3.22 -6.01 -1.84
CA ILE A 45 -2.73 -7.00 -2.79
C ILE A 45 -3.87 -7.57 -3.64
N SER A 46 -5.05 -7.82 -3.04
CA SER A 46 -6.21 -8.29 -3.82
C SER A 46 -6.65 -7.27 -4.86
N LEU A 47 -6.57 -5.97 -4.54
CA LEU A 47 -6.86 -4.92 -5.51
C LEU A 47 -5.84 -4.90 -6.65
N LEU A 48 -4.54 -5.03 -6.33
CA LEU A 48 -3.49 -5.13 -7.33
C LEU A 48 -3.71 -6.30 -8.29
N MET A 49 -3.98 -7.49 -7.74
CA MET A 49 -4.22 -8.70 -8.54
C MET A 49 -5.50 -8.62 -9.37
N GLY A 50 -6.50 -7.88 -8.89
CA GLY A 50 -7.74 -7.60 -9.61
C GLY A 50 -7.61 -6.51 -10.67
N ASP A 51 -6.52 -5.74 -10.67
CA ASP A 51 -6.30 -4.63 -11.59
C ASP A 51 -5.91 -5.12 -12.98
N SER A 52 -6.51 -4.52 -14.01
CA SER A 52 -6.20 -4.85 -15.40
C SER A 52 -4.78 -4.44 -15.79
N VAL A 53 -4.19 -3.45 -15.11
CA VAL A 53 -2.78 -3.07 -15.32
C VAL A 53 -1.87 -4.24 -14.95
N TYR A 54 -2.12 -4.90 -13.81
CA TYR A 54 -1.36 -6.09 -13.41
C TYR A 54 -1.64 -7.27 -14.34
N GLN A 55 -2.91 -7.56 -14.65
CA GLN A 55 -3.30 -8.72 -15.44
C GLN A 55 -2.83 -8.66 -16.91
N ASN A 56 -2.70 -7.45 -17.46
CA ASN A 56 -2.26 -7.25 -18.85
C ASN A 56 -0.79 -6.84 -18.95
N SER A 57 -0.09 -6.65 -17.83
CA SER A 57 1.33 -6.30 -17.85
C SER A 57 2.16 -7.42 -18.45
N THR A 58 3.05 -7.03 -19.37
CA THR A 58 4.02 -7.95 -19.99
C THR A 58 5.43 -7.75 -19.45
N SER A 59 5.64 -6.66 -18.70
CA SER A 59 6.88 -6.27 -18.04
C SER A 59 6.61 -5.82 -16.61
N THR A 60 7.57 -6.11 -15.70
CA THR A 60 7.53 -5.66 -14.30
C THR A 60 7.55 -4.14 -14.15
N GLU A 61 8.03 -3.42 -15.16
CA GLU A 61 8.12 -1.95 -15.15
C GLU A 61 6.78 -1.26 -15.40
N GLU A 62 5.77 -1.99 -15.90
CA GLU A 62 4.46 -1.43 -16.29
C GLU A 62 3.49 -1.29 -15.11
N VAL A 63 3.76 -1.97 -14.00
CA VAL A 63 2.89 -2.00 -12.82
C VAL A 63 3.51 -1.15 -11.73
N ASN A 64 3.51 0.16 -11.91
CA ASN A 64 3.92 1.12 -10.87
C ASN A 64 2.89 2.25 -10.79
N TYR A 65 1.99 2.17 -9.81
CA TYR A 65 0.93 3.17 -9.67
C TYR A 65 0.52 3.37 -8.22
N PHE A 66 -0.22 4.46 -7.99
CA PHE A 66 -0.68 4.85 -6.67
C PHE A 66 -2.20 4.86 -6.61
N GLY A 67 -2.76 4.34 -5.52
CA GLY A 67 -4.18 4.42 -5.19
C GLY A 67 -4.40 4.92 -3.76
N ILE A 68 -5.49 5.63 -3.54
CA ILE A 68 -5.94 6.01 -2.20
C ILE A 68 -7.09 5.06 -1.82
N LEU A 69 -6.89 4.31 -0.74
CA LEU A 69 -7.81 3.25 -0.29
C LEU A 69 -8.36 3.56 1.10
N PRO A 70 -9.70 3.54 1.28
CA PRO A 70 -10.28 3.68 2.61
C PRO A 70 -10.19 2.35 3.39
N PHE A 71 -9.95 2.43 4.70
CA PHE A 71 -10.04 1.33 5.67
C PHE A 71 -11.02 1.72 6.77
N PRO A 72 -12.34 1.68 6.52
CA PRO A 72 -13.36 2.20 7.45
C PRO A 72 -13.35 1.48 8.80
N ASP A 73 -13.13 0.16 8.81
CA ASP A 73 -13.06 -0.65 10.03
C ASP A 73 -11.91 -0.22 10.96
N LEU A 74 -10.87 0.39 10.39
CA LEU A 74 -9.70 0.90 11.11
C LEU A 74 -9.78 2.42 11.34
N LYS A 75 -10.77 3.10 10.76
CA LYS A 75 -10.85 4.57 10.68
C LYS A 75 -9.60 5.22 10.05
N LEU A 76 -9.02 4.53 9.06
CA LEU A 76 -7.83 4.97 8.35
C LEU A 76 -8.09 5.16 6.85
N ASN A 77 -7.25 5.98 6.23
CA ASN A 77 -7.12 6.07 4.78
C ASN A 77 -5.67 5.75 4.40
N GLY A 78 -5.46 5.03 3.31
CA GLY A 78 -4.13 4.57 2.89
C GLY A 78 -3.75 5.05 1.50
N LEU A 79 -2.64 5.77 1.37
CA LEU A 79 -1.98 5.97 0.09
C LEU A 79 -1.12 4.73 -0.17
N THR A 80 -1.50 3.96 -1.18
CA THR A 80 -0.87 2.69 -1.54
C THR A 80 -0.12 2.84 -2.85
N TYR A 81 1.17 2.52 -2.81
CA TYR A 81 1.99 2.31 -3.99
C TYR A 81 1.98 0.82 -4.33
N PHE A 82 1.68 0.50 -5.58
CA PHE A 82 1.59 -0.84 -6.13
C PHE A 82 2.75 -1.07 -7.06
N PHE A 83 3.50 -2.15 -6.84
CA PHE A 83 4.68 -2.48 -7.62
C PHE A 83 4.93 -3.99 -7.68
N LEU A 84 5.82 -4.39 -8.58
CA LEU A 84 6.27 -5.77 -8.73
C LEU A 84 7.72 -5.93 -8.30
N ILE A 85 7.99 -6.98 -7.52
CA ILE A 85 9.34 -7.39 -7.16
C ILE A 85 9.72 -8.53 -8.08
N TYR A 86 10.78 -8.36 -8.89
CA TYR A 86 11.28 -9.44 -9.73
C TYR A 86 11.70 -10.64 -8.87
N ASP A 87 11.20 -11.82 -9.23
CA ASP A 87 11.51 -13.07 -8.57
C ASP A 87 11.42 -14.23 -9.58
N PRO A 88 12.56 -14.77 -10.05
CA PRO A 88 12.59 -15.88 -11.00
C PRO A 88 11.86 -17.14 -10.55
N GLU A 89 11.69 -17.34 -9.23
CA GLU A 89 11.04 -18.51 -8.66
C GLU A 89 9.52 -18.32 -8.55
N ALA A 90 9.02 -17.09 -8.68
CA ALA A 90 7.61 -16.78 -8.60
C ALA A 90 6.86 -17.03 -9.91
N ARG A 91 5.56 -17.36 -9.83
CA ARG A 91 4.70 -17.50 -11.00
C ARG A 91 4.61 -16.16 -11.73
N GLY A 92 5.07 -16.12 -12.98
CA GLY A 92 5.13 -14.88 -13.77
C GLY A 92 6.42 -14.07 -13.55
N ASN A 93 7.45 -14.67 -12.92
CA ASN A 93 8.76 -14.08 -12.64
C ASN A 93 8.72 -12.82 -11.75
N ALA A 94 7.62 -12.61 -11.01
CA ALA A 94 7.47 -11.45 -10.14
C ALA A 94 6.50 -11.73 -8.99
N LYS A 95 6.68 -11.00 -7.88
CA LYS A 95 5.78 -10.96 -6.73
C LYS A 95 5.06 -9.62 -6.67
N ALA A 96 3.75 -9.68 -6.46
CA ALA A 96 2.94 -8.50 -6.19
C ALA A 96 3.30 -7.90 -4.83
N ALA A 97 3.57 -6.60 -4.78
CA ALA A 97 3.93 -5.91 -3.55
C ALA A 97 3.24 -4.55 -3.45
N THR A 98 3.03 -4.11 -2.20
CA THR A 98 2.44 -2.80 -1.90
C THR A 98 3.14 -2.13 -0.73
N ILE A 99 3.33 -0.81 -0.82
CA ILE A 99 3.65 0.04 0.33
C ILE A 99 2.44 0.91 0.60
N THR A 100 1.85 0.80 1.79
CA THR A 100 0.68 1.58 2.20
C THR A 100 1.05 2.50 3.35
N VAL A 101 0.95 3.81 3.12
CA VAL A 101 1.07 4.84 4.16
C VAL A 101 -0.34 5.18 4.64
N LEU A 102 -0.59 5.06 5.95
CA LEU A 102 -1.91 5.27 6.53
C LEU A 102 -1.97 6.54 7.37
N ILE A 103 -3.11 7.23 7.25
CA ILE A 103 -3.49 8.41 8.04
C ILE A 103 -4.91 8.21 8.57
N ASN A 104 -5.33 9.04 9.52
CA ASN A 104 -6.72 9.02 9.98
C ASN A 104 -7.67 9.32 8.81
N GLU A 105 -8.84 8.68 8.79
CA GLU A 105 -9.85 8.89 7.76
C GLU A 105 -10.25 10.37 7.58
N GLU A 106 -10.32 11.11 8.68
CA GLU A 106 -10.62 12.55 8.71
C GLU A 106 -9.60 13.40 7.95
N ASP A 107 -8.37 12.92 7.84
CA ASP A 107 -7.25 13.61 7.21
C ASP A 107 -7.10 13.27 5.71
N ARG A 108 -8.01 12.50 5.10
CA ARG A 108 -7.90 12.01 3.71
C ARG A 108 -7.54 13.07 2.66
N VAL A 109 -7.99 14.32 2.87
CA VAL A 109 -7.70 15.46 1.98
C VAL A 109 -6.19 15.68 1.83
N PHE A 110 -5.41 15.40 2.88
CA PHE A 110 -3.95 15.47 2.87
C PHE A 110 -3.33 14.68 1.71
N PHE A 111 -3.80 13.46 1.44
CA PHE A 111 -3.26 12.67 0.34
C PHE A 111 -3.56 13.28 -1.01
N TYR A 112 -4.79 13.77 -1.24
CA TYR A 112 -5.15 14.40 -2.50
C TYR A 112 -4.34 15.67 -2.76
N GLU A 113 -4.08 16.46 -1.72
CA GLU A 113 -3.29 17.70 -1.84
C GLU A 113 -1.79 17.44 -2.03
N ASN A 114 -1.25 16.38 -1.43
CA ASN A 114 0.19 16.12 -1.38
C ASN A 114 0.65 14.96 -2.27
N MET A 115 -0.25 14.33 -3.02
CA MET A 115 0.05 13.13 -3.81
C MET A 115 1.27 13.30 -4.71
N LYS A 116 1.39 14.45 -5.39
CA LYS A 116 2.50 14.73 -6.31
C LYS A 116 3.86 14.65 -5.62
N TYR A 117 3.96 15.08 -4.37
CA TYR A 117 5.20 15.05 -3.59
C TYR A 117 5.44 13.66 -3.00
N LEU A 118 4.39 13.03 -2.47
CA LEU A 118 4.49 11.71 -1.86
C LEU A 118 4.90 10.64 -2.88
N ARG A 119 4.45 10.76 -4.13
CA ARG A 119 4.85 9.84 -5.21
C ARG A 119 6.36 9.80 -5.41
N VAL A 120 7.04 10.96 -5.39
CA VAL A 120 8.49 11.07 -5.60
C VAL A 120 9.33 10.45 -4.47
N ILE A 121 8.73 10.26 -3.29
CA ILE A 121 9.43 9.72 -2.11
C ILE A 121 9.21 8.21 -1.99
N ILE A 122 8.07 7.72 -2.46
CA ILE A 122 7.64 6.33 -2.28
C ILE A 122 8.01 5.45 -3.50
N ASP A 123 7.99 6.03 -4.71
CA ASP A 123 8.52 5.43 -5.95
C ASP A 123 10.06 5.46 -5.94
#